data_AF-A0A139SLH6-F1
#
_entry.id   AF-A0A139SLH6-F1
#
_cell.length_a   1.000
_cell.length_b   1.000
_cell.length_c   1.000
_cell.angle_alpha   90.00
_cell.angle_beta   90.00
_cell.angle_gamma   90.00
#
_symmetry.space_group_name_H-M   'P 1'
#
loop_
_entity.id
_entity.type
_entity.pdbx_description
1 polymer ?
#
loop_
_entity_poly.entity_id
_entity_poly.type
_entity_poly.pdbx_seq_one_letter_code
_entity_poly.pdbx_strand_id
1 'polypeptide(L)'
;MVLDGDTEYSLLINSRIRDNGHKVGLRISSEGEKKQVIMGGGSGNTFTGDVELSNTYLGLRKGDGVVAIKGNVFVNRSAILTFDSSHQLDRSSVVALKGGRLRFGSWGGDVTQSFKQLTVDSFGIISFGHENKPTAIKKLYLDDLLVRSSGELRVVGWAEGRDFILVKKTSKNLEAALKKMKFEGYDPSKIHLEDYNSEYWMINGAPEPATYGAGLMLAVLGLVRYRRRQKQRFPLRVGRRSVTASI
;
A
#
# COMPACT_ATOMS: atom_id res chain seq x y z
N MET A 1 5.51 -13.37 16.61
CA MET A 1 5.48 -12.21 15.70
C MET A 1 6.86 -11.60 15.75
N VAL A 2 7.73 -12.03 14.83
CA VAL A 2 9.12 -11.57 14.75
C VAL A 2 9.07 -10.23 14.03
N LEU A 3 9.55 -9.18 14.69
CA LEU A 3 9.80 -7.89 14.06
C LEU A 3 10.95 -8.10 13.07
N ASP A 4 10.71 -7.72 11.81
CA ASP A 4 11.69 -7.77 10.72
C ASP A 4 13.01 -7.17 11.19
N GLY A 5 14.08 -7.94 11.02
CA GLY A 5 15.43 -7.50 11.30
C GLY A 5 15.80 -6.31 10.43
N ASP A 6 16.47 -5.34 11.03
CA ASP A 6 17.19 -4.27 10.35
C ASP A 6 18.02 -4.87 9.20
N THR A 7 17.68 -4.52 7.96
CA THR A 7 18.46 -4.90 6.79
C THR A 7 19.75 -4.07 6.79
N GLU A 8 20.83 -4.67 7.25
CA GLU A 8 22.18 -4.08 7.39
C GLU A 8 22.86 -3.68 6.06
N TYR A 9 22.23 -3.93 4.89
CA TYR A 9 22.79 -3.59 3.58
C TYR A 9 21.73 -3.11 2.58
N SER A 10 21.50 -1.79 2.54
CA SER A 10 20.69 -1.12 1.51
C SER A 10 21.59 -0.41 0.50
N LEU A 11 21.46 -0.69 -0.79
CA LEU A 11 22.08 0.11 -1.84
C LEU A 11 21.24 1.36 -2.12
N LEU A 12 21.74 2.53 -1.73
CA LEU A 12 21.08 3.81 -2.00
C LEU A 12 21.60 4.44 -3.30
N ILE A 13 20.69 4.66 -4.25
CA ILE A 13 20.96 5.33 -5.53
C ILE A 13 20.27 6.69 -5.51
N ASN A 14 21.02 7.73 -5.14
CA ASN A 14 20.56 9.13 -5.19
C ASN A 14 20.87 9.82 -6.53
N SER A 15 21.71 9.19 -7.35
CA SER A 15 22.13 9.71 -8.65
C SER A 15 21.02 9.60 -9.70
N ARG A 16 21.13 10.39 -10.77
CA ARG A 16 20.30 10.28 -11.96
C ARG A 16 20.84 9.20 -12.88
N ILE A 17 20.00 8.22 -13.23
CA ILE A 17 20.28 7.24 -14.27
C ILE A 17 19.67 7.74 -15.59
N ARG A 18 20.46 7.71 -16.66
CA ARG A 18 20.07 8.18 -18.00
C ARG A 18 20.47 7.17 -19.06
N ASP A 19 19.73 7.18 -20.17
CA ASP A 19 20.18 6.54 -21.41
C ASP A 19 21.54 7.14 -21.86
N ASN A 20 22.35 6.35 -22.56
CA ASN A 20 23.68 6.77 -23.00
C ASN A 20 23.99 6.30 -24.44
N GLY A 21 23.35 6.94 -25.42
CA GLY A 21 23.40 6.53 -26.83
C GLY A 21 22.60 5.25 -27.13
N HIS A 22 22.11 4.56 -26.10
CA HIS A 22 21.21 3.41 -26.15
C HIS A 22 20.30 3.38 -24.90
N LYS A 23 19.20 2.62 -24.99
CA LYS A 23 18.22 2.40 -23.91
C LYS A 23 18.90 1.66 -22.75
N VAL A 24 18.89 2.25 -21.56
CA VAL A 24 19.45 1.68 -20.32
C VAL A 24 18.31 1.08 -19.49
N GLY A 25 18.29 -0.25 -19.31
CA GLY A 25 17.40 -0.95 -18.38
C GLY A 25 18.11 -1.42 -17.12
N LEU A 26 17.35 -1.80 -16.10
CA LEU A 26 17.88 -2.25 -14.82
C LEU A 26 17.39 -3.66 -14.51
N ARG A 27 18.31 -4.53 -14.13
CA ARG A 27 18.01 -5.83 -13.53
C ARG A 27 18.50 -5.81 -12.10
N ILE A 28 17.58 -5.94 -11.16
CA ILE A 28 17.89 -5.90 -9.73
C ILE A 28 17.51 -7.24 -9.13
N SER A 29 18.53 -7.93 -8.60
CA SER A 29 18.36 -9.23 -7.98
C SER A 29 19.34 -9.45 -6.85
N SER A 30 18.98 -10.33 -5.92
CA SER A 30 19.92 -10.87 -4.95
C SER A 30 19.88 -12.39 -4.93
N GLU A 31 21.04 -12.98 -4.66
CA GLU A 31 21.18 -14.40 -4.35
C GLU A 31 20.97 -14.63 -2.85
N GLY A 32 20.28 -15.72 -2.49
CA GLY A 32 19.95 -16.01 -1.10
C GLY A 32 18.94 -15.03 -0.50
N GLU A 33 19.34 -14.35 0.57
CA GLU A 33 18.47 -13.39 1.25
C GLU A 33 18.13 -12.19 0.35
N LYS A 34 16.91 -11.68 0.50
CA LYS A 34 16.46 -10.48 -0.19
C LYS A 34 17.27 -9.28 0.28
N LYS A 35 17.88 -8.55 -0.65
CA LYS A 35 18.55 -7.27 -0.38
C LYS A 35 17.72 -6.09 -0.87
N GLN A 36 17.99 -4.92 -0.30
CA GLN A 36 17.24 -3.70 -0.58
C GLN A 36 18.03 -2.74 -1.47
N VAL A 37 17.36 -2.21 -2.49
CA VAL A 37 17.82 -1.07 -3.29
C VAL A 37 16.81 0.06 -3.12
N ILE A 38 17.30 1.27 -2.90
CA ILE A 38 16.48 2.48 -2.78
C ILE A 38 16.88 3.45 -3.88
N MET A 39 15.92 3.85 -4.71
CA MET A 39 16.09 4.96 -5.65
C MET A 39 15.57 6.24 -5.00
N GLY A 40 16.51 7.09 -4.56
CA GLY A 40 16.25 8.34 -3.89
C GLY A 40 16.69 9.56 -4.69
N GLY A 41 16.71 10.72 -4.03
CA GLY A 41 17.16 12.00 -4.59
C GLY A 41 16.06 12.84 -5.23
N GLY A 42 16.33 14.14 -5.39
CA GLY A 42 15.35 15.13 -5.87
C GLY A 42 15.20 15.22 -7.40
N SER A 43 15.98 14.44 -8.17
CA SER A 43 15.97 14.50 -9.64
C SER A 43 15.49 13.20 -10.28
N GLY A 44 14.66 13.35 -11.31
CA GLY A 44 14.04 12.25 -12.04
C GLY A 44 15.01 11.55 -12.98
N ASN A 45 14.89 10.23 -13.05
CA ASN A 45 15.66 9.43 -14.00
C ASN A 45 15.13 9.66 -15.43
N THR A 46 16.00 9.51 -16.42
CA THR A 46 15.62 9.64 -17.84
C THR A 46 15.86 8.39 -18.65
N PHE A 47 16.35 7.31 -18.03
CA PHE A 47 16.45 6.04 -18.72
C PHE A 47 15.05 5.54 -19.12
N THR A 48 14.96 4.94 -20.30
CA THR A 48 13.69 4.44 -20.86
C THR A 48 13.61 2.92 -20.85
N GLY A 49 14.69 2.26 -20.40
CA GLY A 49 14.80 0.84 -20.13
C GLY A 49 13.74 0.27 -19.22
N ASP A 50 13.40 -0.99 -19.47
CA ASP A 50 12.58 -1.74 -18.54
C ASP A 50 13.38 -2.08 -17.26
N VAL A 51 12.66 -2.25 -16.17
CA VAL A 51 13.19 -2.61 -14.86
C VAL A 51 12.67 -4.00 -14.48
N GLU A 52 13.57 -4.93 -14.22
CA GLU A 52 13.25 -6.29 -13.82
C GLU A 52 13.72 -6.52 -12.38
N LEU A 53 12.81 -6.96 -11.51
CA LEU A 53 13.07 -7.24 -10.11
C LEU A 53 12.89 -8.73 -9.83
N SER A 54 13.88 -9.34 -9.18
CA SER A 54 13.85 -10.74 -8.78
C SER A 54 14.44 -10.91 -7.38
N ASN A 55 13.70 -11.51 -6.44
CA ASN A 55 14.17 -11.75 -5.06
C ASN A 55 14.76 -10.50 -4.37
N THR A 56 14.19 -9.31 -4.56
CA THR A 56 14.75 -8.05 -4.04
C THR A 56 13.66 -7.11 -3.53
N TYR A 57 14.05 -6.11 -2.74
CA TYR A 57 13.22 -4.95 -2.42
C TYR A 57 13.71 -3.73 -3.21
N LEU A 58 12.88 -3.18 -4.09
CA LEU A 58 13.13 -1.87 -4.69
C LEU A 58 12.21 -0.84 -4.04
N GLY A 59 12.77 0.11 -3.29
CA GLY A 59 12.06 1.28 -2.78
C GLY A 59 12.23 2.48 -3.73
N LEU A 60 11.11 3.06 -4.17
CA LEU A 60 11.08 4.31 -4.92
C LEU A 60 10.74 5.45 -3.98
N ARG A 61 11.74 6.30 -3.73
CA ARG A 61 11.73 7.38 -2.73
C ARG A 61 12.38 8.65 -3.28
N LYS A 62 12.15 8.96 -4.56
CA LYS A 62 12.46 10.29 -5.08
C LYS A 62 11.46 11.30 -4.53
N GLY A 63 11.75 12.59 -4.67
CA GLY A 63 10.78 13.64 -4.30
C GLY A 63 9.39 13.41 -4.92
N ASP A 64 8.34 13.92 -4.28
CA ASP A 64 6.98 13.80 -4.81
C ASP A 64 6.87 14.41 -6.22
N GLY A 65 6.24 13.68 -7.14
CA GLY A 65 6.15 14.11 -8.55
C GLY A 65 7.38 13.76 -9.39
N VAL A 66 8.47 13.28 -8.78
CA VAL A 66 9.71 12.98 -9.47
C VAL A 66 9.71 11.54 -9.97
N VAL A 67 9.68 11.38 -11.30
CA VAL A 67 9.68 10.07 -11.95
C VAL A 67 11.00 9.32 -11.70
N ALA A 68 10.90 8.17 -11.04
CA ALA A 68 12.02 7.26 -10.78
C ALA A 68 12.22 6.24 -11.90
N ILE A 69 11.17 5.79 -12.57
CA ILE A 69 11.26 4.82 -13.67
C ILE A 69 10.33 5.26 -14.81
N LYS A 70 10.86 5.32 -16.04
CA LYS A 70 10.05 5.58 -17.24
C LYS A 70 9.65 4.34 -18.02
N GLY A 71 10.46 3.29 -17.99
CA GLY A 71 10.14 2.03 -18.67
C GLY A 71 9.07 1.22 -17.94
N ASN A 72 8.87 -0.02 -18.40
CA ASN A 72 7.99 -0.96 -17.72
C ASN A 72 8.69 -1.58 -16.52
N VAL A 73 7.92 -2.10 -15.57
CA VAL A 73 8.45 -2.75 -14.38
C VAL A 73 7.92 -4.18 -14.30
N PHE A 74 8.82 -5.15 -14.23
CA PHE A 74 8.52 -6.56 -14.06
C PHE A 74 8.89 -6.99 -12.64
N VAL A 75 7.89 -7.28 -11.82
CA VAL A 75 8.08 -7.69 -10.42
C VAL A 75 7.89 -9.20 -10.35
N ASN A 76 9.01 -9.94 -10.41
CA ASN A 76 9.02 -11.39 -10.41
C ASN A 76 8.80 -11.95 -8.99
N ARG A 77 8.70 -13.29 -8.91
CA ARG A 77 8.53 -14.01 -7.65
C ARG A 77 9.52 -13.51 -6.59
N SER A 78 9.00 -13.33 -5.37
CA SER A 78 9.75 -12.87 -4.20
C SER A 78 10.28 -11.43 -4.27
N ALA A 79 10.10 -10.71 -5.39
CA ALA A 79 10.44 -9.30 -5.47
C ALA A 79 9.32 -8.38 -4.97
N ILE A 80 9.70 -7.21 -4.46
CA ILE A 80 8.80 -6.21 -3.91
C ILE A 80 9.19 -4.84 -4.47
N LEU A 81 8.27 -4.23 -5.22
CA LEU A 81 8.33 -2.83 -5.61
C LEU A 81 7.57 -2.00 -4.57
N THR A 82 8.24 -1.06 -3.92
CA THR A 82 7.66 -0.19 -2.89
C THR A 82 7.63 1.26 -3.34
N PHE A 83 6.49 1.92 -3.15
CA PHE A 83 6.34 3.36 -3.34
C PHE A 83 6.33 4.06 -1.99
N ASP A 84 7.37 4.85 -1.71
CA ASP A 84 7.49 5.65 -0.48
C ASP A 84 7.15 7.14 -0.71
N SER A 85 6.95 7.55 -1.97
CA SER A 85 6.60 8.91 -2.39
C SER A 85 5.72 8.87 -3.64
N SER A 86 5.04 9.97 -3.99
CA SER A 86 4.03 9.99 -5.06
C SER A 86 4.62 10.07 -6.47
N HIS A 87 3.90 9.54 -7.46
CA HIS A 87 4.19 9.66 -8.91
C HIS A 87 5.60 9.19 -9.32
N GLN A 88 6.02 8.02 -8.85
CA GLN A 88 7.39 7.51 -9.06
C GLN A 88 7.57 6.77 -10.39
N LEU A 89 6.47 6.44 -11.08
CA LEU A 89 6.49 5.86 -12.42
C LEU A 89 5.97 6.87 -13.44
N ASP A 90 6.44 6.73 -14.68
CA ASP A 90 5.85 7.44 -15.80
C ASP A 90 4.42 6.95 -16.08
N ARG A 91 3.55 7.87 -16.54
CA ARG A 91 2.14 7.55 -16.77
C ARG A 91 1.96 6.47 -17.84
N SER A 92 2.91 6.31 -18.75
CA SER A 92 2.89 5.31 -19.82
C SER A 92 3.37 3.92 -19.38
N SER A 93 4.00 3.80 -18.20
CA SER A 93 4.59 2.56 -17.71
C SER A 93 3.55 1.46 -17.49
N VAL A 94 3.92 0.22 -17.84
CA VAL A 94 3.21 -0.99 -17.44
C VAL A 94 3.94 -1.64 -16.28
N VAL A 95 3.20 -2.05 -15.25
CA VAL A 95 3.72 -2.87 -14.15
C VAL A 95 3.17 -4.28 -14.31
N ALA A 96 4.05 -5.28 -14.37
CA ALA A 96 3.69 -6.68 -14.47
C ALA A 96 4.09 -7.45 -13.20
N LEU A 97 3.10 -8.01 -12.51
CA LEU A 97 3.30 -8.88 -11.35
C LEU A 97 3.36 -10.34 -11.81
N LYS A 98 4.55 -10.95 -11.65
CA LYS A 98 4.87 -12.33 -12.03
C LYS A 98 5.20 -13.15 -10.79
N GLY A 99 4.30 -13.13 -9.80
CA GLY A 99 4.50 -13.67 -8.45
C GLY A 99 5.10 -12.66 -7.46
N GLY A 100 5.26 -11.40 -7.86
CA GLY A 100 5.79 -10.32 -7.04
C GLY A 100 4.74 -9.49 -6.32
N ARG A 101 5.20 -8.48 -5.59
CA ARG A 101 4.36 -7.57 -4.80
C ARG A 101 4.61 -6.10 -5.17
N LEU A 102 3.54 -5.36 -5.34
CA LEU A 102 3.50 -3.90 -5.32
C LEU A 102 3.09 -3.47 -3.91
N ARG A 103 3.88 -2.61 -3.26
CA ARG A 103 3.65 -2.13 -1.89
C ARG A 103 3.56 -0.61 -1.87
N PHE A 104 2.56 -0.07 -1.18
CA PHE A 104 2.58 1.32 -0.73
C PHE A 104 3.27 1.37 0.62
N GLY A 105 4.46 1.97 0.65
CA GLY A 105 5.32 2.02 1.84
C GLY A 105 4.70 2.78 3.01
N SER A 106 5.22 2.55 4.21
CA SER A 106 4.71 3.12 5.46
C SER A 106 5.45 4.38 5.93
N TRP A 107 6.53 4.77 5.23
CA TRP A 107 7.36 5.92 5.58
C TRP A 107 6.78 7.24 5.06
N GLY A 108 6.19 7.21 3.87
CA GLY A 108 5.49 8.35 3.26
C GLY A 108 4.22 8.72 4.01
N GLY A 109 3.75 9.97 3.86
CA GLY A 109 2.39 10.36 4.23
C GLY A 109 1.40 9.78 3.22
N ASP A 110 0.54 10.63 2.67
CA ASP A 110 -0.31 10.22 1.57
C ASP A 110 0.55 9.85 0.34
N VAL A 111 0.18 8.77 -0.35
CA VAL A 111 0.91 8.29 -1.52
C VAL A 111 -0.05 8.06 -2.67
N THR A 112 0.17 8.78 -3.77
CA THR A 112 -0.56 8.58 -5.02
C THR A 112 0.35 8.05 -6.11
N GLN A 113 -0.01 6.92 -6.71
CA GLN A 113 0.63 6.38 -7.91
C GLN A 113 -0.31 6.39 -9.09
N SER A 114 0.23 6.62 -10.27
CA SER A 114 -0.52 6.60 -11.52
C SER A 114 0.36 6.08 -12.65
N PHE A 115 -0.06 5.02 -13.30
CA PHE A 115 0.62 4.40 -14.43
C PHE A 115 -0.37 3.65 -15.30
N LYS A 116 0.01 3.37 -16.55
CA LYS A 116 -0.92 2.94 -17.60
C LYS A 116 -1.67 1.68 -17.20
N GLN A 117 -0.94 0.62 -16.87
CA GLN A 117 -1.56 -0.68 -16.69
C GLN A 117 -0.87 -1.49 -15.61
N LEU A 118 -1.67 -2.15 -14.78
CA LEU A 118 -1.22 -3.24 -13.93
C LEU A 118 -1.61 -4.56 -14.60
N THR A 119 -0.63 -5.42 -14.84
CA THR A 119 -0.83 -6.77 -15.37
C THR A 119 -0.44 -7.80 -14.33
N VAL A 120 -1.24 -8.84 -14.17
CA VAL A 120 -0.96 -9.99 -13.30
C VAL A 120 -0.92 -11.24 -14.16
N ASP A 121 0.26 -11.84 -14.29
CA ASP A 121 0.47 -12.98 -15.19
C ASP A 121 0.09 -14.32 -14.53
N SER A 122 0.57 -14.56 -13.31
CA SER A 122 0.31 -15.80 -12.54
C SER A 122 -0.24 -15.51 -11.15
N PHE A 123 0.42 -14.62 -10.43
CA PHE A 123 0.00 -14.19 -9.11
C PHE A 123 0.56 -12.81 -8.83
N GLY A 124 -0.19 -11.96 -8.14
CA GLY A 124 0.25 -10.62 -7.78
C GLY A 124 -0.32 -10.20 -6.44
N ILE A 125 0.45 -9.41 -5.69
CA ILE A 125 -0.02 -8.79 -4.45
C ILE A 125 0.06 -7.27 -4.59
N ILE A 126 -1.03 -6.57 -4.29
CA ILE A 126 -1.01 -5.16 -3.91
C ILE A 126 -1.09 -5.08 -2.39
N SER A 127 -0.14 -4.39 -1.75
CA SER A 127 -0.09 -4.26 -0.30
C SER A 127 -0.18 -2.80 0.11
N PHE A 128 -1.17 -2.49 0.93
CA PHE A 128 -1.31 -1.19 1.57
C PHE A 128 -0.66 -1.24 2.96
N GLY A 129 0.46 -0.54 3.12
CA GLY A 129 1.27 -0.57 4.33
C GLY A 129 0.94 0.58 5.30
N HIS A 130 0.35 0.28 6.45
CA HIS A 130 -0.19 1.31 7.36
C HIS A 130 0.44 1.39 8.75
N GLU A 131 1.41 0.51 9.02
CA GLU A 131 2.02 0.28 10.34
C GLU A 131 2.43 1.57 11.06
N ASN A 132 3.03 2.53 10.34
CA ASN A 132 3.59 3.74 10.94
C ASN A 132 2.70 4.98 10.83
N LYS A 133 1.67 4.96 9.95
CA LYS A 133 0.77 6.09 9.69
C LYS A 133 -0.65 5.59 9.38
N PRO A 134 -1.46 5.32 10.41
CA PRO A 134 -2.77 4.68 10.26
C PRO A 134 -3.84 5.60 9.63
N THR A 135 -3.54 6.87 9.36
CA THR A 135 -4.47 7.82 8.73
C THR A 135 -4.07 8.21 7.32
N ALA A 136 -2.92 7.70 6.81
CA ALA A 136 -2.44 8.05 5.48
C ALA A 136 -3.35 7.49 4.38
N ILE A 137 -3.63 8.32 3.38
CA ILE A 137 -4.43 7.99 2.21
C ILE A 137 -3.51 7.47 1.10
N LYS A 138 -3.85 6.34 0.51
CA LYS A 138 -3.07 5.71 -0.57
C LYS A 138 -3.97 5.53 -1.78
N LYS A 139 -3.52 6.03 -2.94
CA LYS A 139 -4.28 5.96 -4.19
C LYS A 139 -3.46 5.33 -5.30
N LEU A 140 -4.07 4.38 -6.01
CA LEU A 140 -3.55 3.76 -7.20
C LEU A 140 -4.47 4.08 -8.38
N TYR A 141 -4.00 4.88 -9.34
CA TYR A 141 -4.72 5.19 -10.58
C TYR A 141 -4.18 4.36 -11.75
N LEU A 142 -5.07 3.65 -12.44
CA LEU A 142 -4.76 2.79 -13.58
C LEU A 142 -5.63 3.15 -14.78
N ASP A 143 -5.07 3.11 -15.99
CA ASP A 143 -5.89 3.13 -17.20
C ASP A 143 -6.54 1.76 -17.45
N ASP A 144 -5.84 0.68 -17.10
CA ASP A 144 -6.32 -0.68 -17.25
C ASP A 144 -5.78 -1.61 -16.17
N LEU A 145 -6.59 -2.61 -15.80
CA LEU A 145 -6.21 -3.68 -14.88
C LEU A 145 -6.44 -5.02 -15.58
N LEU A 146 -5.36 -5.74 -15.86
CA LEU A 146 -5.40 -7.03 -16.55
C LEU A 146 -4.92 -8.15 -15.62
N VAL A 147 -5.80 -9.10 -15.32
CA VAL A 147 -5.41 -10.37 -14.68
C VAL A 147 -5.59 -11.49 -15.69
N ARG A 148 -4.48 -12.13 -16.10
CA ARG A 148 -4.48 -13.20 -17.12
C ARG A 148 -5.33 -14.39 -16.70
N SER A 149 -5.67 -15.28 -17.63
CA SER A 149 -6.62 -16.39 -17.44
C SER A 149 -6.34 -17.21 -16.17
N SER A 150 -5.09 -17.60 -15.93
CA SER A 150 -4.65 -18.36 -14.75
C SER A 150 -4.17 -17.49 -13.58
N GLY A 151 -4.33 -16.17 -13.67
CA GLY A 151 -3.80 -15.22 -12.69
C GLY A 151 -4.74 -15.00 -11.51
N GLU A 152 -4.17 -14.67 -10.34
CA GLU A 152 -4.92 -14.17 -9.18
C GLU A 152 -4.25 -12.90 -8.64
N LEU A 153 -5.06 -11.88 -8.31
CA LEU A 153 -4.61 -10.66 -7.65
C LEU A 153 -5.10 -10.62 -6.21
N ARG A 154 -4.20 -10.56 -5.25
CA ARG A 154 -4.54 -10.32 -3.84
C ARG A 154 -4.27 -8.89 -3.45
N VAL A 155 -5.20 -8.30 -2.73
CA VAL A 155 -5.03 -7.01 -2.06
C VAL A 155 -4.98 -7.25 -0.56
N VAL A 156 -3.90 -6.79 0.06
CA VAL A 156 -3.62 -7.01 1.49
C VAL A 156 -3.47 -5.69 2.20
N GLY A 157 -3.91 -5.64 3.46
CA GLY A 157 -3.86 -4.43 4.28
C GLY A 157 -4.75 -3.28 3.81
N TRP A 158 -5.71 -3.55 2.91
CA TRP A 158 -6.66 -2.56 2.42
C TRP A 158 -7.68 -2.18 3.49
N ALA A 159 -7.98 -0.89 3.57
CA ALA A 159 -8.97 -0.35 4.46
C ALA A 159 -9.84 0.70 3.76
N GLU A 160 -11.15 0.58 4.01
CA GLU A 160 -12.18 1.46 3.48
C GLU A 160 -11.94 2.93 3.88
N GLY A 161 -12.23 3.86 2.96
CA GLY A 161 -12.12 5.30 3.19
C GLY A 161 -10.70 5.88 3.13
N ARG A 162 -9.66 5.05 2.95
CA ARG A 162 -8.25 5.47 2.92
C ARG A 162 -7.42 4.86 1.81
N ASP A 163 -7.76 3.66 1.38
CA ASP A 163 -7.05 2.96 0.31
C ASP A 163 -7.91 2.87 -0.94
N PHE A 164 -7.40 3.40 -2.05
CA PHE A 164 -8.17 3.55 -3.28
C PHE A 164 -7.44 2.85 -4.42
N ILE A 165 -8.11 1.87 -5.03
CA ILE A 165 -7.72 1.33 -6.33
C ILE A 165 -8.72 1.88 -7.34
N LEU A 166 -8.23 2.75 -8.23
CA LEU A 166 -9.01 3.54 -9.16
C LEU A 166 -8.63 3.13 -10.58
N VAL A 167 -9.60 2.64 -11.35
CA VAL A 167 -9.40 2.15 -12.71
C VAL A 167 -10.30 2.94 -13.65
N LYS A 168 -9.75 3.39 -14.79
CA LYS A 168 -10.55 4.15 -15.77
C LYS A 168 -11.80 3.39 -16.20
N LYS A 169 -12.90 4.11 -16.37
CA LYS A 169 -14.16 3.54 -16.88
C LYS A 169 -14.04 2.95 -18.29
N THR A 170 -13.02 3.36 -19.04
CA THR A 170 -12.68 2.85 -20.38
C THR A 170 -11.81 1.58 -20.36
N SER A 171 -11.48 1.04 -19.17
CA SER A 171 -10.71 -0.21 -19.05
C SER A 171 -11.44 -1.35 -19.75
N LYS A 172 -10.70 -2.11 -20.57
CA LYS A 172 -11.26 -3.24 -21.34
C LYS A 172 -11.22 -4.55 -20.56
N ASN A 173 -10.40 -4.63 -19.51
CA ASN A 173 -10.10 -5.86 -18.78
C ASN A 173 -10.63 -5.89 -17.35
N LEU A 174 -11.16 -4.76 -16.84
CA LEU A 174 -11.57 -4.61 -15.45
C LEU A 174 -12.57 -5.68 -15.01
N GLU A 175 -13.64 -5.93 -15.78
CA GLU A 175 -14.68 -6.90 -15.39
C GLU A 175 -14.09 -8.32 -15.21
N ALA A 176 -13.21 -8.74 -16.13
CA ALA A 176 -12.54 -10.02 -16.05
C ALA A 176 -11.51 -10.08 -14.91
N ALA A 177 -10.88 -8.94 -14.59
CA ALA A 177 -9.93 -8.83 -13.48
C ALA A 177 -10.61 -8.93 -12.11
N LEU A 178 -11.78 -8.30 -11.93
CA LEU A 178 -12.54 -8.34 -10.67
C LEU A 178 -12.86 -9.76 -10.21
N LYS A 179 -13.22 -10.64 -11.15
CA LYS A 179 -13.52 -12.07 -10.90
C LYS A 179 -12.32 -12.86 -10.35
N LYS A 180 -11.11 -12.31 -10.43
CA LYS A 180 -9.84 -12.94 -10.04
C LYS A 180 -9.13 -12.16 -8.93
N MET A 181 -9.80 -11.18 -8.37
CA MET A 181 -9.29 -10.32 -7.33
C MET A 181 -9.81 -10.80 -5.97
N LYS A 182 -9.00 -10.67 -4.93
CA LYS A 182 -9.37 -11.00 -3.55
C LYS A 182 -8.83 -9.93 -2.62
N PHE A 183 -9.67 -9.43 -1.72
CA PHE A 183 -9.26 -8.54 -0.62
C PHE A 183 -9.12 -9.39 0.64
N GLU A 184 -7.97 -9.35 1.29
CA GLU A 184 -7.71 -10.14 2.51
C GLU A 184 -8.58 -9.68 3.67
N GLY A 185 -9.38 -10.58 4.24
CA GLY A 185 -10.33 -10.30 5.32
C GLY A 185 -11.69 -9.76 4.85
N TYR A 186 -11.97 -9.83 3.55
CA TYR A 186 -13.22 -9.38 2.92
C TYR A 186 -13.82 -10.51 2.08
N ASP A 187 -15.15 -10.48 1.94
CA ASP A 187 -15.89 -11.47 1.16
C ASP A 187 -15.60 -11.28 -0.34
N PRO A 188 -14.95 -12.26 -1.02
CA PRO A 188 -14.62 -12.15 -2.44
C PRO A 188 -15.84 -11.99 -3.35
N SER A 189 -17.01 -12.47 -2.92
CA SER A 189 -18.26 -12.35 -3.68
C SER A 189 -18.86 -10.93 -3.64
N LYS A 190 -18.32 -10.06 -2.77
CA LYS A 190 -18.80 -8.69 -2.56
C LYS A 190 -17.81 -7.64 -3.00
N ILE A 191 -16.84 -7.99 -3.85
CA ILE A 191 -16.01 -7.02 -4.55
C ILE A 191 -16.88 -6.36 -5.62
N HIS A 192 -16.95 -5.03 -5.60
CA HIS A 192 -17.80 -4.27 -6.51
C HIS A 192 -17.13 -2.96 -6.93
N LEU A 193 -17.74 -2.31 -7.93
CA LEU A 193 -17.30 -1.01 -8.43
C LEU A 193 -18.24 0.07 -7.89
N GLU A 194 -17.65 1.15 -7.40
CA GLU A 194 -18.35 2.38 -7.06
C GLU A 194 -17.92 3.51 -7.99
N ASP A 195 -18.84 4.43 -8.30
CA ASP A 195 -18.51 5.63 -9.07
C ASP A 195 -17.63 6.55 -8.22
N TYR A 196 -16.39 6.81 -8.68
CA TYR A 196 -15.50 7.72 -7.98
C TYR A 196 -15.61 9.14 -8.54
N ASN A 197 -15.54 9.25 -9.87
CA ASN A 197 -15.72 10.49 -10.62
C ASN A 197 -16.06 10.18 -12.09
N SER A 198 -16.11 11.19 -12.95
CA SER A 198 -16.41 11.02 -14.38
C SER A 198 -15.47 10.08 -15.14
N GLU A 199 -14.23 9.88 -14.67
CA GLU A 199 -13.21 9.11 -15.38
C GLU A 199 -12.91 7.74 -14.78
N TYR A 200 -13.10 7.55 -13.47
CA TYR A 200 -12.65 6.36 -12.75
C TYR A 200 -13.77 5.64 -12.00
N TRP A 201 -13.70 4.31 -12.02
CA TRP A 201 -14.31 3.43 -11.05
C TRP A 201 -13.39 3.27 -9.84
N MET A 202 -13.97 3.13 -8.65
CA MET A 202 -13.29 2.66 -7.45
C MET A 202 -13.60 1.19 -7.22
N ILE A 203 -12.57 0.37 -6.99
CA ILE A 203 -12.74 -1.04 -6.60
C ILE A 203 -12.82 -1.11 -5.08
N ASN A 204 -13.95 -1.58 -4.55
CA ASN A 204 -14.18 -1.77 -3.12
C ASN A 204 -14.46 -3.24 -2.78
N GLY A 205 -14.08 -3.63 -1.56
CA GLY A 205 -14.50 -4.89 -0.95
C GLY A 205 -15.51 -4.63 0.16
N ALA A 206 -16.57 -5.43 0.26
CA ALA A 206 -17.44 -5.39 1.44
C ALA A 206 -16.86 -6.29 2.55
N PRO A 207 -16.67 -5.77 3.78
CA PRO A 207 -16.11 -6.56 4.88
C PRO A 207 -16.99 -7.76 5.23
N GLU A 208 -16.36 -8.84 5.67
CA GLU A 208 -17.08 -10.02 6.14
C GLU A 208 -17.97 -9.65 7.35
N PRO A 209 -19.19 -10.21 7.49
CA PRO A 209 -20.06 -9.93 8.63
C PRO A 209 -19.38 -10.10 10.00
N ALA A 210 -18.44 -11.04 10.12
CA ALA A 210 -17.67 -11.28 11.34
C ALA A 210 -16.65 -10.15 11.66
N THR A 211 -16.17 -9.42 10.65
CA THR A 211 -15.24 -8.30 10.81
C THR A 211 -15.90 -7.12 11.53
N TYR A 212 -17.18 -6.85 11.24
CA TYR A 212 -17.98 -5.91 12.02
C TYR A 212 -18.20 -6.40 13.46
N GLY A 213 -18.41 -7.71 13.66
CA GLY A 213 -18.57 -8.30 14.99
C GLY A 213 -17.32 -8.17 15.87
N ALA A 214 -16.14 -8.40 15.31
CA ALA A 214 -14.87 -8.27 16.03
C ALA A 214 -14.53 -6.81 16.39
N GLY A 215 -14.78 -5.87 15.47
CA GLY A 215 -14.59 -4.44 15.73
C GLY A 215 -15.50 -3.91 16.84
N LEU A 216 -16.78 -4.30 16.83
CA LEU A 216 -17.73 -3.97 17.89
C LEU A 216 -17.35 -4.60 19.23
N MET A 217 -16.92 -5.86 19.26
CA MET A 217 -16.46 -6.54 20.47
C MET A 217 -15.26 -5.84 21.11
N LEU A 218 -14.26 -5.44 20.32
CA LEU A 218 -13.09 -4.70 20.82
C LEU A 218 -13.47 -3.32 21.36
N ALA A 219 -14.38 -2.61 20.69
CA ALA A 219 -14.89 -1.32 21.18
C ALA A 219 -15.63 -1.45 22.52
N VAL A 220 -16.46 -2.49 22.68
CA VAL A 220 -17.17 -2.79 23.93
C VAL A 220 -16.18 -3.13 25.05
N LEU A 221 -15.18 -3.97 24.80
CA LEU A 221 -14.15 -4.30 25.79
C LEU A 221 -13.33 -3.08 26.21
N GLY A 222 -13.00 -2.20 25.26
CA GLY A 222 -12.35 -0.91 25.52
C GLY A 222 -13.18 -0.01 26.43
N LEU A 223 -14.48 0.14 26.15
CA LEU A 223 -15.41 0.94 26.95
C LEU A 223 -15.59 0.37 28.37
N VAL A 224 -15.69 -0.96 28.51
CA VAL A 224 -15.79 -1.62 29.83
C VAL A 224 -14.53 -1.37 30.65
N ARG A 225 -13.34 -1.51 30.05
CA ARG A 225 -12.06 -1.23 30.72
C ARG A 225 -11.93 0.24 31.10
N TYR A 226 -12.38 1.16 30.26
CA TYR A 226 -12.41 2.60 30.55
C TYR A 226 -13.34 2.94 31.73
N ARG A 227 -14.57 2.41 31.75
CA ARG A 227 -15.53 2.60 32.86
C ARG A 227 -15.00 2.07 34.19
N ARG A 228 -14.32 0.91 34.18
CA ARG A 228 -13.69 0.36 35.40
C ARG A 228 -12.59 1.26 35.95
N ARG A 229 -11.80 1.91 35.09
CA ARG A 229 -10.76 2.87 35.50
C ARG A 229 -11.31 4.19 36.03
N GLN A 230 -12.44 4.67 35.51
CA GLN A 230 -13.11 5.86 36.06
C GLN A 230 -13.64 5.64 37.48
N LYS A 231 -14.18 4.44 37.78
CA LYS A 231 -14.65 4.09 39.13
C LYS A 231 -13.53 4.00 40.17
N GLN A 232 -12.27 3.86 39.75
CA GLN A 232 -11.10 3.82 40.64
C GLN A 232 -10.44 5.20 40.84
N ARG A 233 -10.89 6.25 40.13
CA ARG A 233 -10.31 7.61 40.21
C ARG A 233 -11.09 8.59 41.10
N PHE A 234 -12.16 8.15 41.78
CA PHE A 234 -12.81 8.92 42.85
C PHE A 234 -12.59 8.26 44.21
N PRO A 235 -11.51 8.58 44.93
CA PRO A 235 -11.50 8.45 46.38
C PRO A 235 -12.32 9.61 46.98
N LEU A 236 -13.25 9.23 47.86
CA LEU A 236 -14.07 10.13 48.69
C LEU A 236 -13.20 11.15 49.43
N ARG A 237 -13.30 12.43 49.08
CA ARG A 237 -12.80 13.52 49.92
C ARG A 237 -13.88 13.87 50.94
N VAL A 238 -13.90 13.14 52.06
CA VAL A 238 -14.72 13.52 53.23
C VAL A 238 -14.06 14.75 53.86
N GLY A 239 -14.64 15.92 53.59
CA GLY A 239 -14.22 17.19 54.19
C GLY A 239 -14.59 17.25 55.67
N ARG A 240 -13.59 17.57 56.51
CA ARG A 240 -13.78 18.10 57.87
C ARG A 240 -14.72 19.31 57.83
N ARG A 241 -15.77 19.30 58.64
CA ARG A 241 -16.43 20.54 59.11
C ARG A 241 -16.06 20.75 60.58
N SER A 242 -15.33 21.82 60.83
CA SER A 242 -15.24 22.48 62.12
C SER A 242 -16.56 23.20 62.42
N VAL A 243 -17.11 22.99 63.61
CA VAL A 243 -18.11 23.89 64.18
C VAL A 243 -17.58 24.36 65.53
N THR A 244 -17.21 25.63 65.56
CA THR A 244 -17.01 26.43 66.77
C THR A 244 -18.39 26.80 67.30
N ALA A 245 -18.63 26.57 68.60
CA ALA A 245 -19.74 27.20 69.31
C ALA A 245 -19.21 27.70 70.65
N SER A 246 -19.28 29.02 70.83
CA SER A 246 -19.06 29.72 72.09
C SER A 246 -20.42 30.23 72.58
N ILE A 247 -20.74 29.96 73.84
CA ILE A 247 -21.37 30.91 74.77
C ILE A 247 -20.59 30.76 76.08
#